data_AF-A0A438GV60-F1
#
_entry.id   AF-A0A438GV60-F1
#
_cell.length_a   1.000
_cell.length_b   1.000
_cell.length_c   1.000
_cell.angle_alpha   90.00
_cell.angle_beta   90.00
_cell.angle_gamma   90.00
#
_symmetry.space_group_name_H-M   'P 1'
#
loop_
_entity.id
_entity.type
_entity.pdbx_description
1 polymer ?
#
loop_
_entity_poly.entity_id
_entity_poly.type
_entity_poly.pdbx_seq_one_letter_code
_entity_poly.pdbx_strand_id
1 'polypeptide(L)'
;MDLALLEQMMTSVHSFPRSCEVELVASMSLVVGNIRIIATAVVLEFNHAARLVKKIKLVGEPCKIFKKTALIKNMFTSDLEIARFEGAAVQTASGIRGQVKKAAKEELGNQPKKKGGLPREGIARCTFEDRILMSDLVFLRAWTEVEVPCFFNPLTTALQPRDQTWQGMKTVAELRRENKLPVPVNKDSLYRPIERKARKFNPLVIPKSLQAALPFASKPKDILKRKKPLLENRRAVVMEPHERKVHALVNTFR
;
A
#
# COMPACT_ATOMS: atom_id res chain seq x y z
N MET A 1 1.68 -1.63 18.65
CA MET A 1 1.03 -1.19 19.89
C MET A 1 -0.42 -0.91 19.54
N ASP A 2 -1.32 -1.75 20.03
CA ASP A 2 -2.76 -1.61 19.80
C ASP A 2 -3.25 -0.27 20.37
N LEU A 3 -4.04 0.47 19.59
CA LEU A 3 -4.74 1.69 20.04
C LEU A 3 -5.60 1.44 21.29
N ALA A 4 -6.05 0.20 21.50
CA ALA A 4 -6.83 -0.21 22.67
C ALA A 4 -6.10 -0.01 24.01
N LEU A 5 -4.76 -0.12 24.03
CA LEU A 5 -3.97 0.13 25.24
C LEU A 5 -3.86 1.64 25.53
N LEU A 6 -3.86 2.46 24.48
CA LEU A 6 -3.85 3.93 24.61
C LEU A 6 -5.23 4.45 25.04
N GLU A 7 -6.31 3.84 24.55
CA GLU A 7 -7.70 4.21 24.83
C GLU A 7 -8.10 4.00 26.30
N GLN A 8 -7.53 3.01 26.99
CA GLN A 8 -7.81 2.77 28.42
C GLN A 8 -7.08 3.72 29.38
N MET A 9 -6.02 4.41 28.93
CA MET A 9 -5.17 5.24 29.80
C MET A 9 -5.74 6.65 30.03
N MET A 10 -6.70 7.12 29.22
CA MET A 10 -7.08 8.54 29.18
C MET A 10 -8.21 8.97 30.12
N THR A 11 -8.90 8.04 30.79
CA THR A 11 -10.21 8.33 31.41
C THR A 11 -10.24 8.56 32.93
N SER A 12 -9.10 8.58 33.61
CA SER A 12 -9.06 8.81 35.08
C SER A 12 -8.06 9.87 35.54
N VAL A 13 -7.55 10.72 34.64
CA VAL A 13 -6.46 11.65 34.96
C VAL A 13 -6.95 13.07 35.28
N HIS A 14 -8.26 13.27 35.50
CA HIS A 14 -8.83 14.59 35.78
C HIS A 14 -8.36 15.22 37.11
N SER A 15 -7.57 14.51 37.92
CA SER A 15 -7.15 14.96 39.25
C SER A 15 -5.62 14.96 39.47
N PHE A 16 -4.81 14.54 38.49
CA PHE A 16 -3.36 14.45 38.68
C PHE A 16 -2.64 15.65 38.04
N PRO A 17 -1.73 16.34 38.76
CA PRO A 17 -0.94 17.40 38.19
C PRO A 17 0.05 16.87 37.14
N ARG A 18 0.55 17.78 36.30
CA ARG A 18 1.64 17.46 35.36
C ARG A 18 2.84 16.89 36.12
N SER A 19 3.53 15.95 35.48
CA SER A 19 4.71 15.24 35.99
C SER A 19 4.44 14.22 37.12
N CYS A 20 3.18 13.82 37.35
CA CYS A 20 2.89 12.65 38.18
C CYS A 20 3.28 11.35 37.48
N GLU A 21 3.95 10.47 38.22
CA GLU A 21 4.24 9.09 37.80
C GLU A 21 3.01 8.20 38.06
N VAL A 22 2.74 7.30 37.12
CA VAL A 22 1.62 6.36 37.18
C VAL A 22 2.11 4.98 36.73
N GLU A 23 1.71 3.96 37.47
CA GLU A 23 1.95 2.56 37.10
C GLU A 23 0.66 1.89 36.63
N LEU A 24 0.77 1.01 35.65
CA LEU A 24 -0.34 0.28 35.07
C LEU A 24 -0.17 -1.21 35.29
N VAL A 25 -1.21 -1.83 35.83
CA VAL A 25 -1.25 -3.25 36.19
C VAL A 25 -2.26 -3.96 35.29
N ALA A 26 -1.85 -5.05 34.64
CA ALA A 26 -2.75 -5.80 33.75
C ALA A 26 -3.76 -6.68 34.47
N SER A 27 -3.39 -7.27 35.60
CA SER A 27 -4.27 -8.13 36.39
C SER A 27 -3.94 -8.05 37.86
N MET A 28 -4.98 -7.96 38.68
CA MET A 28 -4.90 -8.00 40.14
C MET A 28 -5.03 -9.42 40.70
N SER A 29 -5.12 -10.44 39.83
CA SER A 29 -5.26 -11.83 40.25
C SER A 29 -3.98 -12.38 40.87
N LEU A 30 -4.12 -13.11 41.98
CA LEU A 30 -3.00 -13.71 42.72
C LEU A 30 -2.38 -14.92 42.02
N VAL A 31 -3.05 -15.46 41.01
CA VAL A 31 -2.77 -16.79 40.39
C VAL A 31 -1.77 -16.71 39.23
N VAL A 32 -1.25 -15.52 38.89
CA VAL A 32 -0.28 -15.36 37.79
C VAL A 32 1.15 -15.36 38.35
N GLY A 33 1.98 -16.30 37.87
CA GLY A 33 3.40 -16.48 38.24
C GLY A 33 4.39 -15.55 37.53
N ASN A 34 3.91 -14.49 36.85
CA ASN A 34 4.72 -13.57 36.04
C ASN A 34 4.60 -12.11 36.52
N ILE A 35 5.42 -11.22 35.94
CA ILE A 35 5.39 -9.76 36.14
C ILE A 35 3.98 -9.21 35.84
N ARG A 36 3.43 -8.43 36.77
CA ARG A 36 2.05 -7.91 36.72
C ARG A 36 1.96 -6.45 36.24
N ILE A 37 3.03 -5.69 36.42
CA ILE A 37 3.15 -4.31 35.93
C ILE A 37 3.44 -4.37 34.43
N ILE A 38 2.61 -3.69 33.63
CA ILE A 38 2.74 -3.69 32.16
C ILE A 38 3.34 -2.42 31.59
N ALA A 39 3.15 -1.30 32.27
CA ALA A 39 3.64 -0.02 31.81
C ALA A 39 3.84 0.93 32.99
N THR A 40 4.86 1.78 32.87
CA THR A 40 5.07 2.96 33.69
C THR A 40 4.91 4.18 32.80
N ALA A 41 4.31 5.25 33.31
CA ALA A 41 4.00 6.44 32.54
C ALA A 41 4.11 7.70 33.40
N VAL A 42 4.24 8.85 32.74
CA VAL A 42 4.22 10.17 33.38
C VAL A 42 3.13 11.01 32.73
N VAL A 43 2.37 11.74 33.55
CA VAL A 43 1.32 12.66 33.08
C VAL A 43 1.96 13.90 32.45
N LEU A 44 1.85 14.07 31.13
CA LEU A 44 2.40 15.22 30.42
C LEU A 44 1.48 16.44 30.47
N GLU A 45 0.22 16.25 30.12
CA GLU A 45 -0.74 17.33 29.95
C GLU A 45 -2.16 16.86 30.18
N PHE A 46 -2.99 17.77 30.70
CA PHE A 46 -4.40 17.57 30.94
C PHE A 46 -5.21 18.48 30.00
N ASN A 47 -6.00 17.89 29.12
CA ASN A 47 -6.89 18.60 28.21
C ASN A 47 -8.20 17.83 28.06
N HIS A 48 -9.33 18.53 28.10
CA HIS A 48 -10.66 17.94 27.94
C HIS A 48 -10.94 17.48 26.51
N ALA A 49 -10.23 18.01 25.51
CA ALA A 49 -10.41 17.64 24.09
C ALA A 49 -9.07 17.28 23.44
N ALA A 50 -8.68 16.02 23.55
CA ALA A 50 -7.50 15.50 22.84
C ALA A 50 -7.83 15.30 21.35
N ARG A 51 -7.13 16.03 20.47
CA ARG A 51 -7.26 15.86 19.01
C ARG A 51 -6.44 14.66 18.55
N LEU A 52 -7.03 13.47 18.63
CA LEU A 52 -6.42 12.25 18.10
C LEU A 52 -6.82 12.05 16.64
N VAL A 53 -5.81 11.83 15.80
CA VAL A 53 -6.01 11.53 14.39
C VAL A 53 -5.41 10.17 14.06
N LYS A 54 -6.15 9.40 13.27
CA LYS A 54 -5.70 8.14 12.68
C LYS A 54 -5.51 8.31 11.20
N LYS A 55 -4.36 7.84 10.74
CA LYS A 55 -4.04 7.82 9.32
C LYS A 55 -4.90 6.80 8.59
N ILE A 56 -5.54 7.23 7.51
CA ILE A 56 -6.25 6.37 6.56
C ILE A 56 -5.63 6.52 5.18
N LYS A 57 -5.64 5.42 4.41
CA LYS A 57 -5.18 5.41 3.02
C LYS A 57 -6.35 5.00 2.14
N LEU A 58 -6.81 5.89 1.28
CA LEU A 58 -7.72 5.52 0.21
C LEU A 58 -6.89 4.93 -0.92
N VAL A 59 -7.18 3.71 -1.34
CA VAL A 59 -6.41 2.98 -2.36
C VAL A 59 -7.23 2.90 -3.63
N GLY A 60 -6.62 3.17 -4.77
CA GLY A 60 -7.24 3.03 -6.09
C GLY A 60 -6.30 2.39 -7.10
N GLU A 61 -6.90 1.96 -8.20
CA GLU A 61 -6.22 1.26 -9.28
C GLU A 61 -6.32 2.05 -10.59
N PRO A 62 -5.27 2.09 -11.42
CA PRO A 62 -5.34 2.70 -12.74
C PRO A 62 -6.24 1.88 -13.68
N CYS A 63 -7.21 2.56 -14.30
CA CYS A 63 -8.04 1.98 -15.35
C CYS A 63 -7.51 2.31 -16.75
N LYS A 64 -7.10 3.56 -16.98
CA LYS A 64 -6.54 4.02 -18.26
C LYS A 64 -5.40 4.97 -18.02
N ILE A 65 -4.26 4.72 -18.67
CA ILE A 65 -3.03 5.48 -18.48
C ILE A 65 -2.70 6.23 -19.77
N PHE A 66 -2.48 7.53 -19.64
CA PHE A 66 -1.94 8.40 -20.69
C PHE A 66 -0.47 8.72 -20.36
N LYS A 67 0.11 9.80 -20.90
CA LYS A 67 1.50 10.16 -20.60
C LYS A 67 1.69 10.55 -19.13
N LYS A 68 1.07 11.65 -18.71
CA LYS A 68 1.15 12.20 -17.33
C LYS A 68 -0.19 12.19 -16.61
N THR A 69 -1.22 11.62 -17.22
CA THR A 69 -2.56 11.54 -16.62
C THR A 69 -3.01 10.10 -16.60
N ALA A 70 -3.80 9.74 -15.60
CA ALA A 70 -4.45 8.44 -15.53
C ALA A 70 -5.85 8.58 -14.93
N LEU A 71 -6.73 7.66 -15.34
CA LEU A 71 -8.04 7.47 -14.72
C LEU A 71 -7.90 6.40 -13.65
N ILE A 72 -8.28 6.74 -12.41
CA ILE A 72 -8.17 5.86 -11.24
C ILE A 72 -9.58 5.43 -10.82
N LYS A 73 -9.78 4.12 -10.70
CA LYS A 73 -11.02 3.48 -10.24
C LYS A 73 -10.85 2.96 -8.81
N ASN A 74 -11.97 2.65 -8.16
CA ASN A 74 -12.05 2.04 -6.82
C ASN A 74 -11.41 2.86 -5.68
N MET A 75 -11.06 4.13 -5.92
CA MET A 75 -10.57 5.03 -4.86
C MET A 75 -11.71 5.78 -4.16
N PHE A 76 -12.75 6.11 -4.92
CA PHE A 76 -13.94 6.83 -4.50
C PHE A 76 -15.18 6.09 -4.99
N THR A 77 -16.30 6.30 -4.30
CA THR A 77 -17.58 5.67 -4.64
C THR A 77 -18.43 6.60 -5.52
N SER A 78 -18.34 7.91 -5.30
CA SER A 78 -19.18 8.91 -5.97
C SER A 78 -18.36 10.09 -6.54
N ASP A 79 -18.94 10.79 -7.51
CA ASP A 79 -18.33 12.00 -8.10
C ASP A 79 -18.30 13.17 -7.09
N LEU A 80 -19.22 13.19 -6.13
CA LEU A 80 -19.25 14.17 -5.03
C LEU A 80 -18.05 14.00 -4.09
N GLU A 81 -17.64 12.76 -3.80
CA GLU A 81 -16.41 12.49 -3.05
C GLU A 81 -15.18 13.02 -3.80
N ILE A 82 -15.13 12.80 -5.12
CA ILE A 82 -14.01 13.29 -5.93
C ILE A 82 -13.94 14.81 -5.92
N ALA A 83 -15.09 15.50 -5.98
CA ALA A 83 -15.14 16.96 -5.88
C ALA A 83 -14.60 17.45 -4.51
N ARG A 84 -14.88 16.73 -3.42
CA ARG A 84 -14.35 17.06 -2.09
C ARG A 84 -12.83 16.89 -2.01
N PHE A 85 -12.28 15.92 -2.75
CA PHE A 85 -10.84 15.64 -2.80
C PHE A 85 -10.16 16.20 -4.06
N GLU A 86 -10.79 17.15 -4.74
CA GLU A 86 -10.18 17.84 -5.89
C GLU A 86 -8.94 18.61 -5.43
N GLY A 87 -7.84 18.48 -6.17
CA GLY A 87 -6.56 19.08 -5.81
C GLY A 87 -5.77 18.29 -4.74
N ALA A 88 -6.31 17.21 -4.18
CA ALA A 88 -5.60 16.41 -3.19
C ALA A 88 -4.36 15.72 -3.78
N ALA A 89 -3.31 15.61 -2.96
CA ALA A 89 -2.08 14.92 -3.33
C ALA A 89 -2.26 13.39 -3.27
N VAL A 90 -1.84 12.70 -4.32
CA VAL A 90 -1.81 11.24 -4.41
C VAL A 90 -0.39 10.76 -4.68
N GLN A 91 -0.09 9.52 -4.28
CA GLN A 91 1.20 8.91 -4.52
C GLN A 91 1.01 7.44 -4.89
N THR A 92 1.85 6.92 -5.80
CA THR A 92 1.83 5.49 -6.15
C THR A 92 2.73 4.66 -5.24
N ALA A 93 2.52 3.35 -5.21
CA ALA A 93 3.43 2.41 -4.54
C ALA A 93 4.88 2.49 -5.05
N SER A 94 5.04 2.93 -6.30
CA SER A 94 6.33 3.18 -6.96
C SER A 94 6.95 4.54 -6.60
N GLY A 95 6.28 5.36 -5.78
CA GLY A 95 6.79 6.65 -5.28
C GLY A 95 6.45 7.87 -6.13
N ILE A 96 5.78 7.69 -7.27
CA ILE A 96 5.43 8.78 -8.20
C ILE A 96 4.34 9.65 -7.57
N ARG A 97 4.58 10.96 -7.48
CA ARG A 97 3.62 11.93 -6.93
C ARG A 97 2.61 12.35 -7.99
N GLY A 98 1.42 12.71 -7.54
CA GLY A 98 0.35 13.18 -8.39
C GLY A 98 -0.71 13.99 -7.66
N GLN A 99 -1.71 14.41 -8.39
CA GLN A 99 -2.82 15.23 -7.90
C GLN A 99 -4.14 14.76 -8.52
N VAL A 100 -5.20 14.71 -7.70
CA VAL A 100 -6.57 14.51 -8.18
C VAL A 100 -7.03 15.79 -8.88
N LYS A 101 -7.53 15.67 -10.13
CA LYS A 101 -7.96 16.82 -10.92
C LYS A 101 -9.46 16.99 -11.00
N LYS A 102 -10.21 15.97 -11.40
CA LYS A 102 -11.68 16.06 -11.54
C LYS A 102 -12.29 14.68 -11.64
N ALA A 103 -13.58 14.56 -11.32
CA ALA A 103 -14.36 13.39 -11.69
C ALA A 103 -14.34 13.21 -13.22
N ALA A 104 -14.07 12.00 -13.67
CA ALA A 104 -14.09 11.62 -15.06
C ALA A 104 -15.39 10.85 -15.32
N LYS A 105 -16.18 11.33 -16.27
CA LYS A 105 -17.28 10.55 -16.85
C LYS A 105 -16.63 9.48 -17.71
N GLU A 106 -16.65 8.22 -17.28
CA GLU A 106 -15.98 7.18 -18.04
C GLU A 106 -16.75 6.86 -19.33
N GLU A 107 -16.12 7.15 -20.48
CA GLU A 107 -16.30 6.33 -21.67
C GLU A 107 -15.24 5.21 -21.62
N LEU A 108 -15.65 4.03 -21.17
CA LEU A 108 -14.80 2.84 -21.14
C LEU A 108 -14.36 2.53 -22.58
N GLY A 109 -13.08 2.77 -22.88
CA GLY A 109 -12.50 2.36 -24.15
C GLY A 109 -12.65 0.85 -24.33
N ASN A 110 -13.22 0.46 -25.47
CA ASN A 110 -13.39 -0.91 -26.01
C ASN A 110 -14.46 -1.81 -25.37
N GLN A 111 -15.32 -1.33 -24.48
CA GLN A 111 -16.60 -2.00 -24.24
C GLN A 111 -17.72 -1.14 -24.82
N PRO A 112 -18.49 -1.64 -25.81
CA PRO A 112 -19.60 -0.88 -26.37
C PRO A 112 -20.54 -0.52 -25.22
N LYS A 113 -21.03 0.74 -25.22
CA LYS A 113 -22.14 1.19 -24.38
C LYS A 113 -23.20 0.08 -24.42
N LYS A 114 -23.33 -0.72 -23.36
CA LYS A 114 -24.58 -1.45 -23.14
C LYS A 114 -25.61 -0.34 -23.04
N LYS A 115 -26.36 -0.12 -24.13
CA LYS A 115 -27.38 0.92 -24.24
C LYS A 115 -28.34 0.73 -23.05
N GLY A 116 -28.17 1.52 -22.00
CA GLY A 116 -28.93 1.42 -20.75
C GLY A 116 -28.15 1.16 -19.46
N GLY A 117 -26.82 1.06 -19.46
CA GLY A 117 -26.03 0.99 -18.22
C GLY A 117 -25.86 2.36 -17.56
N LEU A 118 -26.07 2.45 -16.23
CA LEU A 118 -25.78 3.67 -15.45
C LEU A 118 -24.32 4.11 -15.68
N PRO A 119 -24.04 5.43 -15.70
CA PRO A 119 -22.68 5.93 -15.70
C PRO A 119 -21.92 5.35 -14.50
N ARG A 120 -20.70 4.85 -14.72
CA ARG A 120 -19.82 4.49 -13.61
C ARG A 120 -19.33 5.77 -12.96
N GLU A 121 -19.88 6.06 -11.79
CA GLU A 121 -19.47 7.15 -10.91
C GLU A 121 -18.23 6.74 -10.10
N GLY A 122 -17.49 7.71 -9.58
CA GLY A 122 -16.35 7.45 -8.69
C GLY A 122 -15.00 7.24 -9.38
N ILE A 123 -14.87 7.62 -10.67
CA ILE A 123 -13.59 7.56 -11.38
C ILE A 123 -12.91 8.92 -11.37
N ALA A 124 -11.74 8.97 -10.76
CA ALA A 124 -10.96 10.19 -10.63
C ALA A 124 -9.94 10.32 -11.77
N ARG A 125 -9.91 11.47 -12.43
CA ARG A 125 -8.78 11.85 -13.29
C ARG A 125 -7.66 12.40 -12.42
N CYS A 126 -6.51 11.75 -12.45
CA CYS A 126 -5.32 12.16 -11.72
C CYS A 126 -4.17 12.52 -12.69
N THR A 127 -3.38 13.52 -12.31
CA THR A 127 -2.13 13.89 -12.99
C THR A 127 -0.95 13.41 -12.17
N PHE A 128 0.09 12.89 -12.81
CA PHE A 128 1.30 12.37 -12.18
C PHE A 128 2.55 12.99 -12.79
N GLU A 129 3.66 12.97 -12.05
CA GLU A 129 4.96 13.47 -12.52
C GLU A 129 5.47 12.70 -13.74
N ASP A 130 5.36 11.37 -13.68
CA ASP A 130 5.75 10.44 -14.73
C ASP A 130 4.63 9.41 -15.00
N ARG A 131 4.81 8.63 -16.07
CA ARG A 131 3.88 7.60 -16.48
C ARG A 131 3.89 6.44 -15.48
N ILE A 132 2.75 6.24 -14.82
CA ILE A 132 2.50 5.11 -13.93
C ILE A 132 2.32 3.80 -14.71
N LEU A 133 2.40 2.65 -14.04
CA LEU A 133 2.12 1.33 -14.62
C LEU A 133 0.70 0.86 -14.28
N MET A 134 0.13 -0.03 -15.10
CA MET A 134 -1.19 -0.62 -14.81
C MET A 134 -1.19 -1.50 -13.55
N SER A 135 -0.01 -1.98 -13.13
CA SER A 135 0.18 -2.77 -11.91
C SER A 135 0.33 -1.93 -10.64
N ASP A 136 0.45 -0.60 -10.77
CA ASP A 136 0.66 0.27 -9.61
C ASP A 136 -0.63 0.47 -8.82
N LEU A 137 -0.51 0.52 -7.50
CA LEU A 137 -1.55 1.02 -6.61
C LEU A 137 -1.34 2.51 -6.34
N VAL A 138 -2.39 3.29 -6.46
CA VAL A 138 -2.40 4.72 -6.13
C VAL A 138 -3.04 4.89 -4.77
N PHE A 139 -2.43 5.65 -3.86
CA PHE A 139 -3.02 5.95 -2.57
C PHE A 139 -3.10 7.46 -2.29
N LEU A 140 -4.21 7.86 -1.68
CA LEU A 140 -4.39 9.16 -1.05
C LEU A 140 -4.23 8.97 0.46
N ARG A 141 -3.36 9.77 1.08
CA ARG A 141 -3.14 9.74 2.54
C ARG A 141 -4.01 10.80 3.18
N ALA A 142 -4.96 10.38 4.00
CA ALA A 142 -5.81 11.26 4.78
C ALA A 142 -5.71 10.92 6.27
N TRP A 143 -6.26 11.80 7.09
CA TRP A 143 -6.31 11.66 8.53
C TRP A 143 -7.77 11.82 8.95
N THR A 144 -8.26 10.87 9.74
CA THR A 144 -9.58 10.95 10.36
C THR A 144 -9.40 11.19 11.84
N GLU A 145 -10.27 11.98 12.43
CA GLU A 145 -10.33 12.11 13.89
C GLU A 145 -10.86 10.80 14.48
N VAL A 146 -10.32 10.41 15.64
CA VAL A 146 -10.74 9.23 16.41
C VAL A 146 -11.14 9.70 17.79
N GLU A 147 -12.37 9.38 18.17
CA GLU A 147 -12.89 9.68 19.49
C GLU A 147 -12.38 8.68 20.52
N VAL A 148 -12.02 9.18 21.71
CA VAL A 148 -11.62 8.33 22.84
C VAL A 148 -12.88 7.91 23.60
N PRO A 149 -13.14 6.60 23.79
CA PRO A 149 -14.28 6.16 24.56
C PRO A 149 -14.13 6.60 26.02
N CYS A 150 -15.16 7.27 26.54
CA CYS A 150 -15.19 7.72 27.94
C CYS A 150 -15.59 6.54 28.85
N PHE A 151 -14.60 5.74 29.28
CA PHE A 151 -14.80 4.62 30.20
C PHE A 151 -13.98 4.78 31.49
N PHE A 152 -14.66 4.88 32.63
CA PHE A 152 -14.03 4.94 33.95
C PHE A 152 -14.65 3.90 34.88
N ASN A 153 -13.81 3.02 35.45
CA ASN A 153 -14.23 2.01 36.43
C ASN A 153 -13.23 2.00 37.61
N PRO A 154 -13.56 2.62 38.75
CA PRO A 154 -12.68 2.65 39.90
C PRO A 154 -12.53 1.26 40.54
N LEU A 155 -11.34 0.97 41.08
CA LEU A 155 -11.08 -0.28 41.80
C LEU A 155 -11.75 -0.23 43.18
N THR A 156 -12.72 -1.10 43.41
CA THR A 156 -13.53 -1.17 44.64
C THR A 156 -13.26 -2.42 45.48
N THR A 157 -12.02 -2.94 45.44
CA THR A 157 -11.61 -4.18 46.13
C THR A 157 -11.93 -4.17 47.64
N ALA A 158 -11.84 -3.01 48.31
CA ALA A 158 -12.14 -2.88 49.73
C ALA A 158 -13.63 -3.07 50.07
N LEU A 159 -14.54 -2.85 49.11
CA LEU A 159 -15.98 -3.03 49.28
C LEU A 159 -16.43 -4.47 49.00
N GLN A 160 -15.56 -5.30 48.42
CA GLN A 160 -15.86 -6.66 48.05
C GLN A 160 -15.54 -7.64 49.20
N PRO A 161 -16.30 -8.74 49.34
CA PRO A 161 -15.95 -9.82 50.25
C PRO A 161 -14.53 -10.33 49.94
N ARG A 162 -13.74 -10.65 50.98
CA ARG A 162 -12.35 -11.12 50.83
C ARG A 162 -12.22 -12.42 50.02
N ASP A 163 -13.31 -13.18 49.95
CA ASP A 163 -13.37 -14.45 49.23
C ASP A 163 -13.52 -14.26 47.70
N GLN A 164 -13.90 -13.06 47.24
CA GLN A 164 -14.14 -12.77 45.84
C GLN A 164 -13.04 -11.88 45.24
N THR A 165 -12.48 -12.30 44.11
CA THR A 165 -11.52 -11.49 43.35
C THR A 165 -12.25 -10.44 42.53
N TRP A 166 -11.71 -9.22 42.48
CA TRP A 166 -12.25 -8.15 41.65
C TRP A 166 -12.21 -8.54 40.16
N GLN A 167 -13.35 -8.43 39.49
CA GLN A 167 -13.49 -8.73 38.07
C GLN A 167 -13.57 -7.42 37.28
N GLY A 168 -12.53 -7.17 36.48
CA GLY A 168 -12.46 -6.03 35.58
C GLY A 168 -12.93 -6.33 34.16
N MET A 169 -12.70 -5.37 33.26
CA MET A 169 -12.88 -5.59 31.83
C MET A 169 -11.90 -6.66 31.35
N LYS A 170 -12.42 -7.69 30.68
CA LYS A 170 -11.60 -8.74 30.07
C LYS A 170 -10.86 -8.21 28.86
N THR A 171 -9.67 -8.74 28.61
CA THR A 171 -8.91 -8.39 27.41
C THR A 171 -9.57 -8.96 26.14
N VAL A 172 -9.29 -8.37 24.99
CA VAL A 172 -9.79 -8.87 23.70
C VAL A 172 -9.39 -10.34 23.46
N ALA A 173 -8.22 -10.75 23.96
CA ALA A 173 -7.73 -12.13 23.85
C ALA A 173 -8.54 -13.11 24.71
N GLU A 174 -8.85 -12.76 25.95
CA GLU A 174 -9.69 -13.56 26.85
C GLU A 174 -11.11 -13.70 26.30
N LEU A 175 -11.73 -12.58 25.88
CA LEU A 175 -13.05 -12.59 25.26
C LEU A 175 -13.10 -13.48 24.02
N ARG A 176 -12.06 -13.45 23.17
CA ARG A 176 -11.96 -14.34 22.02
C ARG A 176 -11.82 -15.80 22.41
N ARG A 177 -11.04 -16.11 23.44
CA ARG A 177 -10.85 -17.49 23.93
C ARG A 177 -12.15 -18.07 24.50
N GLU A 178 -12.87 -17.29 25.31
CA GLU A 178 -14.16 -17.67 25.88
C GLU A 178 -15.22 -17.89 24.81
N ASN A 179 -15.32 -16.96 23.86
CA ASN A 179 -16.26 -17.04 22.74
C ASN A 179 -15.79 -17.95 21.59
N LYS A 180 -14.63 -18.61 21.73
CA LYS A 180 -14.00 -19.47 20.71
C LYS A 180 -13.88 -18.78 19.33
N LEU A 181 -13.59 -17.48 19.32
CA LEU A 181 -13.45 -16.68 18.11
C LEU A 181 -11.99 -16.61 17.66
N PRO A 182 -11.68 -16.89 16.37
CA PRO A 182 -10.33 -16.75 15.85
C PRO A 182 -9.94 -15.27 15.72
N VAL A 183 -8.63 -15.00 15.76
CA VAL A 183 -8.08 -13.67 15.48
C VAL A 183 -8.28 -13.35 13.98
N PRO A 184 -8.89 -12.21 13.61
CA PRO A 184 -9.06 -11.84 12.21
C PRO A 184 -7.70 -11.50 11.60
N VAL A 185 -7.28 -12.27 10.58
CA VAL A 185 -6.02 -12.05 9.86
C VAL A 185 -6.32 -11.84 8.39
N ASN A 186 -5.91 -10.68 7.86
CA ASN A 186 -5.98 -10.41 6.43
C ASN A 186 -4.79 -11.08 5.71
N LYS A 187 -5.07 -12.03 4.82
CA LYS A 187 -4.06 -12.79 4.07
C LYS A 187 -3.18 -11.91 3.17
N ASP A 188 -3.69 -10.77 2.72
CA ASP A 188 -2.96 -9.83 1.86
C ASP A 188 -2.04 -8.90 2.65
N SER A 189 -2.25 -8.80 3.97
CA SER A 189 -1.38 -8.02 4.86
C SER A 189 -0.17 -8.82 5.36
N LEU A 190 -0.15 -10.14 5.15
CA LEU A 190 0.96 -10.99 5.52
C LEU A 190 2.13 -10.78 4.55
N TYR A 191 3.30 -10.44 5.09
CA TYR A 191 4.53 -10.33 4.30
C TYR A 191 4.89 -11.68 3.67
N ARG A 192 5.32 -11.63 2.40
CA ARG A 192 5.77 -12.79 1.64
C ARG A 192 7.12 -12.50 0.99
N PRO A 193 7.99 -13.50 0.82
CA PRO A 193 9.22 -13.32 0.04
C PRO A 193 8.86 -12.99 -1.42
N ILE A 194 9.54 -12.00 -2.00
CA ILE A 194 9.29 -11.52 -3.37
C ILE A 194 10.54 -11.79 -4.22
N GLU A 195 10.43 -12.73 -5.16
CA GLU A 195 11.48 -12.98 -6.15
C GLU A 195 11.34 -12.03 -7.34
N ARG A 196 12.34 -11.15 -7.54
CA ARG A 196 12.33 -10.15 -8.62
C ARG A 196 13.10 -10.67 -9.83
N LYS A 197 12.44 -10.74 -10.98
CA LYS A 197 13.09 -11.05 -12.27
C LYS A 197 13.93 -9.87 -12.75
N ALA A 198 15.06 -10.14 -13.39
CA ALA A 198 15.89 -9.11 -14.02
C ALA A 198 15.08 -8.35 -15.09
N ARG A 199 15.03 -7.01 -14.97
CA ARG A 199 14.27 -6.16 -15.89
C ARG A 199 15.09 -5.85 -17.13
N LYS A 200 14.70 -6.37 -18.29
CA LYS A 200 15.26 -6.03 -19.60
C LYS A 200 14.40 -4.96 -20.27
N PHE A 201 14.98 -3.82 -20.61
CA PHE A 201 14.27 -2.74 -21.30
C PHE A 201 14.28 -2.94 -22.82
N ASN A 202 13.29 -2.34 -23.49
CA ASN A 202 13.24 -2.33 -24.95
C ASN A 202 14.36 -1.44 -25.51
N PRO A 203 14.92 -1.78 -26.69
CA PRO A 203 15.91 -0.93 -27.35
C PRO A 203 15.29 0.42 -27.76
N LEU A 204 16.15 1.43 -27.92
CA LEU A 204 15.75 2.75 -28.38
C LEU A 204 15.23 2.68 -29.82
N VAL A 205 14.02 3.20 -30.07
CA VAL A 205 13.42 3.28 -31.40
C VAL A 205 13.36 4.74 -31.83
N ILE A 206 14.13 5.10 -32.86
CA ILE A 206 14.18 6.46 -33.39
C ILE A 206 13.06 6.64 -34.45
N PRO A 207 12.26 7.72 -34.39
CA PRO A 207 11.29 8.00 -35.43
C PRO A 207 11.95 8.17 -36.80
N LYS A 208 11.34 7.59 -37.85
CA LYS A 208 11.89 7.63 -39.22
C LYS A 208 12.09 9.06 -39.74
N SER A 209 11.19 9.98 -39.38
CA SER A 209 11.29 11.41 -39.72
C SER A 209 12.54 12.04 -39.14
N LEU A 210 12.84 11.77 -37.87
CA LEU A 210 14.04 12.26 -37.20
C LEU A 210 15.29 11.63 -37.80
N GLN A 211 15.29 10.32 -38.03
CA GLN A 211 16.43 9.61 -38.62
C GLN A 211 16.82 10.13 -40.01
N ALA A 212 15.86 10.61 -40.80
CA ALA A 212 16.11 11.21 -42.12
C ALA A 212 16.73 12.61 -42.02
N ALA A 213 16.35 13.40 -41.00
CA ALA A 213 16.84 14.75 -40.77
C ALA A 213 18.21 14.80 -40.06
N LEU A 214 18.70 13.69 -39.52
CA LEU A 214 19.98 13.64 -38.82
C LEU A 214 21.15 13.91 -39.78
N PRO A 215 22.19 14.64 -39.34
CA PRO A 215 23.42 14.80 -40.10
C PRO A 215 24.11 13.44 -40.30
N PHE A 216 24.84 13.30 -41.41
CA PHE A 216 25.44 12.03 -41.83
C PHE A 216 26.28 11.36 -40.73
N ALA A 217 27.05 12.14 -39.97
CA ALA A 217 27.90 11.63 -38.89
C ALA A 217 27.12 10.95 -37.75
N SER A 218 25.91 11.43 -37.44
CA SER A 218 25.09 10.93 -36.33
C SER A 218 24.03 9.92 -36.76
N LYS A 219 23.94 9.59 -38.05
CA LYS A 219 22.91 8.69 -38.57
C LYS A 219 23.23 7.23 -38.17
N PRO A 220 22.29 6.51 -37.53
CA PRO A 220 22.51 5.12 -37.15
C PRO A 220 22.67 4.24 -38.40
N LYS A 221 23.68 3.37 -38.36
CA LYS A 221 24.02 2.45 -39.45
C LYS A 221 23.30 1.11 -39.25
N ASP A 222 21.96 1.15 -39.24
CA ASP A 222 21.16 -0.06 -39.09
C ASP A 222 21.12 -0.84 -40.41
N ILE A 223 21.84 -1.96 -40.44
CA ILE A 223 21.86 -2.85 -41.60
C ILE A 223 20.60 -3.72 -41.55
N LEU A 224 19.70 -3.54 -42.52
CA LEU A 224 18.52 -4.38 -42.63
C LEU A 224 18.93 -5.85 -42.84
N LYS A 225 18.29 -6.76 -42.08
CA LYS A 225 18.52 -8.18 -42.25
C LYS A 225 18.12 -8.61 -43.67
N ARG A 226 19.06 -9.19 -44.41
CA ARG A 226 18.85 -9.62 -45.79
C ARG A 226 17.85 -10.78 -45.83
N LYS A 227 16.84 -10.69 -46.70
CA LYS A 227 15.80 -11.74 -46.86
C LYS A 227 16.30 -12.99 -47.60
N LYS A 228 17.21 -12.81 -48.55
CA LYS A 228 17.77 -13.91 -49.36
C LYS A 228 19.18 -14.27 -48.86
N PRO A 229 19.50 -15.56 -48.64
CA PRO A 229 20.85 -15.97 -48.23
C PRO A 229 21.87 -15.64 -49.31
N LEU A 230 23.09 -15.31 -48.88
CA LEU A 230 24.25 -15.16 -49.77
C LEU A 230 24.67 -16.53 -50.32
N LEU A 231 25.39 -16.53 -51.44
CA LEU A 231 25.98 -17.74 -52.01
C LEU A 231 26.96 -18.38 -51.03
N GLU A 232 27.73 -17.58 -50.29
CA GLU A 232 28.64 -18.04 -49.23
C GLU A 232 27.89 -18.80 -48.13
N ASN A 233 26.75 -18.28 -47.66
CA ASN A 233 25.92 -18.97 -46.68
C ASN A 233 25.34 -20.29 -47.21
N ARG A 234 25.13 -20.40 -48.53
CA ARG A 234 24.66 -21.63 -49.18
C ARG A 234 25.76 -22.66 -49.37
N ARG A 235 27.00 -22.20 -49.56
CA ARG A 235 28.21 -23.04 -49.73
C ARG A 235 28.93 -23.33 -48.40
N ALA A 236 28.40 -22.83 -47.29
CA ALA A 236 28.99 -23.04 -45.97
C ALA A 236 29.03 -24.53 -45.64
N VAL A 237 30.22 -25.03 -45.31
CA VAL A 237 30.44 -26.40 -44.90
C VAL A 237 29.81 -26.61 -43.51
N VAL A 238 29.04 -27.68 -43.38
CA VAL A 238 28.39 -28.04 -42.12
C VAL A 238 29.42 -28.67 -41.19
N MET A 239 29.63 -28.05 -40.01
CA MET A 239 30.56 -28.58 -39.00
C MET A 239 30.26 -30.03 -38.62
N GLU A 240 31.31 -30.80 -38.44
CA GLU A 240 31.24 -32.18 -37.98
C GLU A 240 30.83 -32.28 -36.50
N PRO A 241 30.32 -33.43 -36.03
CA PRO A 241 29.83 -33.58 -34.66
C PRO A 241 30.88 -33.25 -33.58
N HIS A 242 32.16 -33.56 -33.81
CA HIS A 242 33.25 -33.22 -32.89
C HIS A 242 33.49 -31.69 -32.83
N GLU A 243 33.58 -31.05 -34.00
CA GLU A 243 33.78 -29.60 -34.11
C GLU A 243 32.65 -28.81 -33.46
N ARG A 244 31.40 -29.27 -33.60
CA ARG A 244 30.25 -28.67 -32.92
C ARG A 244 30.38 -28.73 -31.39
N LYS A 245 30.89 -29.83 -30.84
CA LYS A 245 31.13 -29.97 -29.40
C LYS A 245 32.22 -29.02 -28.93
N VAL A 246 33.32 -28.92 -29.68
CA VAL A 246 34.40 -27.96 -29.38
C VAL A 246 33.89 -26.52 -29.45
N HIS A 247 33.14 -26.16 -30.50
CA HIS A 247 32.56 -24.83 -30.65
C HIS A 247 31.54 -24.49 -29.55
N ALA A 248 30.70 -25.45 -29.15
CA ALA A 248 29.80 -25.28 -28.02
C ALA A 248 30.56 -25.06 -26.71
N LEU A 249 31.62 -25.84 -26.46
CA LEU A 249 32.49 -25.69 -25.30
C LEU A 249 33.10 -24.28 -25.24
N VAL A 250 33.68 -23.82 -26.36
CA VAL A 250 34.26 -22.47 -26.47
C VAL A 250 33.22 -21.36 -26.21
N ASN A 251 31.99 -21.50 -26.71
CA ASN A 251 30.92 -20.52 -26.45
C ASN A 251 30.43 -20.51 -25.00
N THR A 252 30.58 -21.61 -24.27
CA THR A 252 30.17 -21.69 -22.86
C THR A 252 31.16 -20.94 -21.95
N PHE A 253 32.43 -20.86 -22.37
CA PHE A 253 33.49 -20.13 -21.67
C PHE A 253 33.57 -18.64 -22.04
N ARG A 254 32.70 -18.16 -22.94
CA ARG A 254 32.69 -16.79 -23.46
C ARG A 254 31.56 -15.96 -22.87
#